data_AF-A0A1S6JKR6-F1
#
_entry.id   AF-A0A1S6JKR6-F1
#
_cell.length_a   1.000
_cell.length_b   1.000
_cell.length_c   1.000
_cell.angle_alpha   90.00
_cell.angle_beta   90.00
_cell.angle_gamma   90.00
#
_symmetry.space_group_name_H-M   'P 1'
#
loop_
_entity.id
_entity.type
_entity.pdbx_description
1 polymer ?
#
loop_
_entity_poly.entity_id
_entity_poly.type
_entity_poly.pdbx_seq_one_letter_code
_entity_poly.pdbx_strand_id
1 'polypeptide(L)'
;MRRVPRKVLRHRLTVEPYQGSSSVGDVYRPAEIVRCLLDESTQQVTTPGGENVTSSSSYIAWPDHQPPLNSRVTLPDGRKTKVIKVGRVNAVGLPVPNNTQVFLQ
;
A
#
# COMPACT_ATOMS: atom_id res chain seq x y z
N MET A 1 -1.20 11.43 17.79
CA MET A 1 -1.02 10.05 17.25
C MET A 1 0.47 9.77 17.09
N ARG A 2 0.98 8.61 17.55
CA ARG A 2 2.39 8.22 17.31
C ARG A 2 2.52 7.62 15.91
N ARG A 3 3.46 8.13 15.11
CA ARG A 3 3.75 7.64 13.74
C ARG A 3 4.88 6.62 13.78
N VAL A 4 4.88 5.70 12.82
CA VAL A 4 6.01 4.76 12.64
C VAL A 4 7.31 5.56 12.47
N PRO A 5 8.38 5.26 13.24
CA PRO A 5 9.64 5.96 13.13
C PRO A 5 10.21 5.93 11.72
N ARG A 6 10.66 7.08 11.21
CA ARG A 6 11.21 7.18 9.85
C ARG A 6 12.42 6.27 9.60
N LYS A 7 13.15 5.89 10.64
CA LYS A 7 14.31 4.98 10.56
C LYS A 7 13.94 3.55 10.15
N VAL A 8 12.71 3.08 10.44
CA VAL A 8 12.28 1.72 10.08
C VAL A 8 11.64 1.64 8.69
N LEU A 9 11.19 2.77 8.13
CA LEU A 9 10.67 2.87 6.77
C LEU A 9 11.82 3.05 5.76
N ARG A 10 12.62 2.00 5.58
CA ARG A 10 13.87 2.04 4.78
C ARG A 10 13.63 1.96 3.28
N HIS A 11 12.55 1.34 2.84
CA HIS A 11 12.25 1.14 1.43
C HIS A 11 11.60 2.39 0.83
N ARG A 12 11.79 2.56 -0.48
CA ARG A 12 11.13 3.58 -1.29
C ARG A 12 10.36 2.89 -2.40
N LEU A 13 9.06 3.13 -2.43
CA LEU A 13 8.18 2.67 -3.51
C LEU A 13 7.74 3.88 -4.31
N THR A 14 7.45 3.66 -5.59
CA THR A 14 6.79 4.66 -6.43
C THR A 14 5.33 4.28 -6.54
N VAL A 15 4.43 5.14 -6.08
CA VAL A 15 2.99 4.91 -6.15
C VAL A 15 2.39 5.89 -7.16
N GLU A 16 1.66 5.40 -8.13
CA GLU A 16 0.86 6.18 -9.07
C GLU A 16 -0.61 6.00 -8.65
N PRO A 17 -1.20 6.98 -7.92
CA PRO A 17 -2.53 6.81 -7.36
C PRO A 17 -3.59 6.72 -8.46
N TYR A 18 -4.45 5.70 -8.41
CA TYR A 18 -5.51 5.53 -9.40
C TYR A 18 -6.48 6.72 -9.38
N GLN A 19 -6.87 7.20 -10.58
CA GLN A 19 -7.77 8.33 -10.77
C GLN A 19 -9.13 7.92 -11.36
N GLY A 20 -9.17 6.80 -12.08
CA GLY A 20 -10.37 6.30 -12.76
C GLY A 20 -10.01 5.55 -14.03
N SER A 21 -11.03 5.16 -14.80
CA SER A 21 -10.85 4.56 -16.13
C SER A 21 -11.25 5.56 -17.21
N SER A 22 -10.53 5.52 -18.33
CA SER A 22 -10.90 6.17 -19.58
C SER A 22 -11.26 5.12 -20.64
N SER A 23 -11.72 5.54 -21.81
CA SER A 23 -11.94 4.66 -22.96
C SER A 23 -10.68 3.93 -23.45
N VAL A 24 -9.49 4.39 -23.05
CA VAL A 24 -8.19 3.83 -23.45
C VAL A 24 -7.54 3.02 -22.31
N GLY A 25 -8.13 3.01 -21.11
CA GLY A 25 -7.65 2.27 -19.95
C GLY A 25 -7.54 3.10 -18.67
N ASP A 26 -6.88 2.51 -17.66
CA ASP A 26 -6.69 3.10 -16.33
C ASP A 26 -5.89 4.41 -16.38
N VAL A 27 -6.40 5.44 -15.70
CA VAL A 27 -5.75 6.75 -15.53
C VAL A 27 -5.19 6.86 -14.12
N TYR A 28 -3.98 7.37 -14.01
CA TYR A 28 -3.26 7.52 -12.74
C TYR A 28 -2.82 8.97 -12.53
N ARG A 29 -2.79 9.38 -11.26
CA ARG A 29 -2.21 10.65 -10.81
C ARG A 29 -0.67 10.58 -10.84
N PRO A 30 0.01 11.74 -10.78
CA PRO A 30 1.47 11.79 -10.73
C PRO A 30 2.06 10.86 -9.67
N ALA A 31 3.19 10.26 -10.01
CA ALA A 31 3.91 9.34 -9.14
C ALA A 31 4.40 10.03 -7.86
N GLU A 32 4.17 9.39 -6.71
CA GLU A 32 4.68 9.79 -5.40
C GLU A 32 5.66 8.75 -4.84
N ILE A 33 6.76 9.23 -4.22
CA ILE A 33 7.72 8.35 -3.56
C ILE A 33 7.28 8.14 -2.12
N VAL A 34 6.91 6.91 -1.79
CA VAL A 34 6.43 6.50 -0.46
C VAL A 34 7.54 5.79 0.29
N ARG A 35 7.80 6.22 1.52
CA ARG A 35 8.67 5.50 2.45
C ARG A 35 7.88 4.41 3.15
N CYS A 36 8.38 3.18 3.12
CA CYS A 36 7.70 2.06 3.74
C CYS A 36 8.66 1.03 4.34
N LEU A 37 8.08 0.11 5.11
CA LEU A 37 8.64 -1.20 5.35
C LEU A 37 7.95 -2.16 4.38
N LEU A 38 8.70 -2.72 3.42
CA LEU A 38 8.21 -3.72 2.47
C LEU A 38 8.30 -5.10 3.12
N ASP A 39 7.26 -5.90 2.93
CA ASP A 39 7.17 -7.30 3.34
C ASP A 39 6.79 -8.15 2.11
N GLU A 40 7.71 -8.97 1.64
CA GLU A 40 7.54 -9.81 0.46
C GLU A 40 7.11 -11.22 0.88
N SER A 41 5.93 -11.28 1.50
CA SER A 41 5.31 -12.51 1.96
C SER A 41 4.02 -12.80 1.19
N THR A 42 3.90 -14.03 0.69
CA THR A 42 2.69 -14.49 -0.01
C THR A 42 1.60 -14.84 1.00
N GLN A 43 0.42 -14.25 0.86
CA GLN A 43 -0.73 -14.50 1.74
C GLN A 43 -2.07 -14.39 0.99
N GLN A 44 -3.10 -15.09 1.47
CA GLN A 44 -4.47 -14.87 0.99
C GLN A 44 -5.10 -13.67 1.69
N VAL A 45 -5.68 -12.76 0.92
CA VAL A 45 -6.40 -11.60 1.42
C VAL A 45 -7.76 -11.50 0.75
N THR A 46 -8.78 -11.30 1.59
CA THR A 46 -10.12 -10.97 1.13
C THR A 46 -10.18 -9.49 0.75
N THR A 47 -10.52 -9.23 -0.50
CA THR A 47 -10.73 -7.88 -1.06
C THR A 47 -12.02 -7.27 -0.53
N PRO A 48 -12.22 -5.95 -0.68
CA PRO A 48 -13.49 -5.32 -0.32
C PRO A 48 -14.72 -5.88 -1.05
N GLY A 49 -14.54 -6.49 -2.22
CA GLY A 49 -15.60 -7.17 -2.98
C GLY A 49 -15.94 -8.58 -2.46
N GLY A 50 -15.23 -9.08 -1.44
CA GLY A 50 -15.45 -10.41 -0.86
C GLY A 50 -14.64 -11.53 -1.52
N GLU A 51 -13.88 -11.24 -2.58
CA GLU A 51 -13.04 -12.22 -3.27
C GLU A 51 -11.74 -12.48 -2.50
N ASN A 52 -11.32 -13.75 -2.44
CA ASN A 52 -10.02 -14.13 -1.91
C ASN A 52 -8.97 -14.06 -3.02
N VAL A 53 -8.00 -13.13 -2.86
CA VAL A 53 -6.92 -12.90 -3.81
C VAL A 53 -5.59 -13.22 -3.13
N THR A 54 -4.66 -13.77 -3.90
CA THR A 54 -3.28 -13.98 -3.43
C THR A 54 -2.54 -12.65 -3.51
N SER A 55 -2.03 -12.19 -2.37
CA SER A 55 -1.11 -11.06 -2.28
C SER A 55 0.30 -11.59 -2.20
N SER A 56 1.16 -11.20 -3.14
CA SER A 56 2.57 -11.58 -3.15
C SER A 56 3.46 -10.69 -2.27
N SER A 57 2.97 -9.51 -1.89
CA SER A 57 3.70 -8.55 -1.06
C SER A 57 2.76 -7.56 -0.38
N SER A 58 3.20 -7.00 0.74
CA SER A 58 2.54 -5.90 1.44
C SER A 58 3.55 -4.87 1.90
N TYR A 59 3.09 -3.65 2.23
CA TYR A 59 3.97 -2.67 2.85
C TYR A 59 3.27 -1.87 3.94
N ILE A 60 4.06 -1.49 4.95
CA ILE A 60 3.64 -0.63 6.05
C ILE A 60 4.13 0.79 5.78
N ALA A 61 3.22 1.75 5.79
CA ALA A 61 3.46 3.17 5.58
C ALA A 61 2.94 4.01 6.75
N TRP A 62 3.08 5.34 6.64
CA TRP A 62 2.48 6.26 7.59
C TRP A 62 0.95 6.15 7.60
N PRO A 63 0.28 6.47 8.74
CA PRO A 63 -1.18 6.35 8.90
C PRO A 63 -2.04 7.07 7.85
N ASP A 64 -1.50 8.14 7.27
CA ASP A 64 -2.23 8.99 6.32
C ASP A 64 -2.05 8.51 4.87
N HIS A 65 -1.16 7.53 4.65
CA HIS A 65 -0.94 6.95 3.33
C HIS A 65 -2.08 6.00 2.99
N GLN A 66 -2.99 6.44 2.12
CA GLN A 66 -4.18 5.69 1.73
C GLN A 66 -4.36 5.76 0.21
N PRO A 67 -3.56 4.98 -0.55
CA PRO A 67 -3.69 4.95 -2.00
C PRO A 67 -5.04 4.30 -2.37
N PRO A 68 -5.74 4.80 -3.39
CA PRO A 68 -6.93 4.14 -3.91
C PRO A 68 -6.64 2.69 -4.35
N LEU A 69 -7.65 1.83 -4.34
CA LEU A 69 -7.55 0.51 -4.98
C LEU A 69 -7.17 0.68 -6.45
N ASN A 70 -6.51 -0.33 -7.02
CA ASN A 70 -5.94 -0.32 -8.36
C ASN A 70 -4.80 0.68 -8.60
N SER A 71 -4.38 1.46 -7.59
CA SER A 71 -3.18 2.29 -7.70
C SER A 71 -1.99 1.42 -8.07
N ARG A 72 -1.16 1.92 -9.00
CA ARG A 72 0.00 1.18 -9.48
C ARG A 72 1.17 1.45 -8.55
N VAL A 73 1.86 0.40 -8.16
CA VAL A 73 3.00 0.45 -7.25
C VAL A 73 4.20 -0.16 -7.95
N THR A 74 5.28 0.62 -8.03
CA THR A 74 6.59 0.13 -8.49
C THR A 74 7.44 -0.17 -7.26
N LEU A 75 7.84 -1.44 -7.14
CA LEU A 75 8.68 -1.97 -6.07
C LEU A 75 10.16 -1.56 -6.27
N PRO A 76 11.03 -1.72 -5.25
CA PRO A 76 12.43 -1.31 -5.35
C PRO A 76 13.22 -2.10 -6.41
N ASP A 77 12.76 -3.29 -6.76
CA ASP A 77 13.31 -4.15 -7.82
C ASP A 77 12.78 -3.79 -9.23
N GLY A 78 11.91 -2.77 -9.33
CA GLY A 78 11.30 -2.32 -10.58
C GLY A 78 10.01 -3.06 -10.96
N ARG A 79 9.60 -4.10 -10.23
CA ARG A 79 8.33 -4.79 -10.49
C ARG A 79 7.15 -3.84 -10.29
N LYS A 80 6.16 -3.96 -11.16
CA LYS A 80 4.88 -3.23 -11.06
C LYS A 80 3.78 -4.15 -10.58
N THR A 81 3.04 -3.69 -9.58
CA THR A 81 1.88 -4.37 -9.01
C THR A 81 0.77 -3.34 -8.73
N LYS A 82 -0.41 -3.80 -8.31
CA LYS A 82 -1.58 -2.98 -8.00
C LYS A 82 -1.99 -3.13 -6.54
N VAL A 83 -2.53 -2.05 -5.98
CA VAL A 83 -3.15 -2.07 -4.65
C VAL A 83 -4.48 -2.82 -4.69
N ILE A 84 -4.59 -3.86 -3.87
CA ILE A 84 -5.80 -4.70 -3.77
C ILE A 84 -6.55 -4.50 -2.44
N LYS A 85 -5.86 -4.02 -1.40
CA LYS A 85 -6.46 -3.74 -0.09
C LYS A 85 -5.63 -2.73 0.69
N VAL A 86 -6.31 -1.90 1.47
CA VAL A 86 -5.70 -0.98 2.43
C VAL A 86 -6.28 -1.24 3.80
N GLY A 87 -5.44 -1.60 4.77
CA GLY A 87 -5.79 -1.83 6.17
C GLY A 87 -5.24 -0.72 7.05
N ARG A 88 -6.10 -0.07 7.84
CA ARG A 88 -5.69 0.92 8.82
C ARG A 88 -5.47 0.27 10.17
N VAL A 89 -4.26 0.38 10.73
CA VAL A 89 -3.93 -0.11 12.06
C VAL A 89 -3.96 1.05 13.03
N ASN A 90 -5.04 1.12 13.82
CA ASN A 90 -5.19 2.07 14.91
C ASN A 90 -4.95 1.35 16.25
N ALA A 91 -3.83 1.67 16.90
CA ALA A 91 -3.46 1.10 18.18
C ALA A 91 -3.89 2.01 19.34
N VAL A 92 -5.20 2.22 19.47
CA VAL A 92 -5.77 3.09 20.51
C VAL A 92 -5.42 2.54 21.90
N GLY A 93 -4.90 3.41 22.78
CA GLY A 93 -4.55 3.04 24.16
C GLY A 93 -3.24 2.24 24.31
N LEU A 94 -2.58 1.87 23.22
CA LEU A 94 -1.29 1.18 23.26
C LEU A 94 -0.12 2.14 23.01
N PRO A 95 1.06 1.93 23.62
CA PRO A 95 2.23 2.78 23.41
C PRO A 95 2.93 2.54 22.06
N VAL A 96 2.25 1.94 21.08
CA VAL A 96 2.79 1.62 19.76
C VAL A 96 2.33 2.62 18.69
N PRO A 97 3.05 2.76 17.56
CA PRO A 97 2.64 3.67 16.50
C PRO A 97 1.46 3.15 15.69
N ASN A 98 0.62 4.09 15.21
CA ASN A 98 -0.36 3.80 14.17
C ASN A 98 0.33 3.65 12.83
N ASN A 99 -0.27 2.89 11.92
CA ASN A 99 0.21 2.70 10.56
C ASN A 99 -0.91 2.35 9.58
N THR A 100 -0.55 2.35 8.30
CA THR A 100 -1.38 1.75 7.25
C THR A 100 -0.61 0.60 6.63
N GLN A 101 -1.26 -0.54 6.47
CA GLN A 101 -0.76 -1.67 5.71
C GLN A 101 -1.48 -1.74 4.36
N VAL A 102 -0.71 -1.80 3.29
CA VAL A 102 -1.22 -1.87 1.91
C VAL A 102 -0.82 -3.22 1.33
N PHE A 103 -1.80 -3.95 0.78
CA PHE A 103 -1.59 -5.25 0.16
C PHE A 103 -1.56 -5.10 -1.35
N LEU A 104 -0.66 -5.86 -1.98
CA LEU A 104 -0.36 -5.81 -3.41
C LEU A 104 -0.67 -7.15 -4.06
N GLN A 105 -1.04 -7.11 -5.33
CA GLN A 105 -1.27 -8.31 -6.16
C GLN A 105 0.07 -8.98 -6.51
#